data_AF-A0A352VQY4-F1
#
_entry.id   AF-A0A352VQY4-F1
#
_cell.length_a   1.000
_cell.length_b   1.000
_cell.length_c   1.000
_cell.angle_alpha   90.00
_cell.angle_beta   90.00
_cell.angle_gamma   90.00
#
_symmetry.space_group_name_H-M   'P 1'
#
loop_
_entity.id
_entity.type
_entity.pdbx_description
1 polymer ?
#
loop_
_entity_poly.entity_id
_entity_poly.type
_entity_poly.pdbx_seq_one_letter_code
_entity_poly.pdbx_strand_id
1 'polypeptide(L)'
;MDAGQQRSEEPREVLRAKYVDYCSAQVADLLLYLSPDEIYLLAQRAYREEGADEELTYVQMVRIATDWLSRKISLPPFDLWLADYRAHPERYEEYFLGLWESETEVPVDG
;
A
#
# COMPACT_ATOMS: atom_id res chain seq x y z
N MET A 1 -2.80 -30.14 -1.32
CA MET A 1 -3.61 -29.27 -0.43
C MET A 1 -2.69 -28.93 0.73
N ASP A 2 -1.93 -27.83 0.65
CA ASP A 2 -0.90 -27.47 1.66
C ASP A 2 -0.66 -25.95 1.79
N ALA A 3 -1.10 -25.13 0.83
CA ALA A 3 -0.88 -23.67 0.85
C ALA A 3 -1.65 -22.92 1.96
N GLY A 4 -2.68 -23.53 2.54
CA GLY A 4 -3.47 -22.94 3.62
C GLY A 4 -2.84 -23.11 5.01
N GLN A 5 -2.06 -24.17 5.22
CA GLN A 5 -1.47 -24.48 6.53
C GLN A 5 -0.17 -23.69 6.76
N GLN A 6 0.66 -23.54 5.73
CA GLN A 6 1.90 -22.75 5.77
C GLN A 6 1.67 -21.24 5.97
N ARG A 7 0.56 -20.69 5.48
CA ARG A 7 0.25 -19.24 5.60
C ARG A 7 -0.18 -18.79 7.00
N SER A 8 -0.58 -19.71 7.89
CA SER A 8 -0.91 -19.36 9.28
C SER A 8 0.32 -19.20 10.18
N GLU A 9 1.47 -19.76 9.80
CA GLU A 9 2.71 -19.76 10.58
C GLU A 9 3.73 -18.72 10.10
N GLU A 10 3.34 -17.84 9.16
CA GLU A 10 4.26 -16.84 8.62
C GLU A 10 4.80 -15.90 9.71
N PRO A 11 6.11 -15.59 9.68
CA PRO A 11 6.71 -14.64 10.61
C PRO A 11 5.97 -13.30 10.59
N ARG A 12 5.90 -12.65 11.76
CA ARG A 12 5.20 -11.36 11.88
C ARG A 12 5.79 -10.28 10.97
N GLU A 13 7.08 -10.35 10.68
CA GLU A 13 7.78 -9.44 9.76
C GLU A 13 7.28 -9.61 8.32
N VAL A 14 7.19 -10.85 7.84
CA VAL A 14 6.60 -11.19 6.54
C VAL A 14 5.14 -10.71 6.44
N LEU A 15 4.35 -10.93 7.49
CA LEU A 15 2.96 -10.46 7.54
C LEU A 15 2.86 -8.93 7.50
N ARG A 16 3.80 -8.21 8.14
CA ARG A 16 3.87 -6.75 8.06
C ARG A 16 4.26 -6.27 6.66
N ALA A 17 5.20 -6.94 6.00
CA ALA A 17 5.60 -6.61 4.64
C ALA A 17 4.42 -6.82 3.66
N LYS A 18 3.71 -7.95 3.77
CA LYS A 18 2.48 -8.20 3.00
C LYS A 18 1.38 -7.16 3.24
N TYR A 19 1.24 -6.69 4.48
CA TYR A 19 0.31 -5.60 4.78
C TYR A 19 0.72 -4.30 4.09
N VAL A 20 2.01 -3.98 4.03
CA VAL A 20 2.51 -2.80 3.29
C VAL A 20 2.27 -2.93 1.79
N ASP A 21 2.44 -4.13 1.22
CA ASP A 21 2.11 -4.40 -0.17
C ASP A 21 0.62 -4.18 -0.45
N TYR A 22 -0.24 -4.74 0.40
CA TYR A 22 -1.68 -4.52 0.33
C TYR A 22 -2.01 -3.02 0.39
N CYS A 23 -1.48 -2.27 1.36
CA CYS A 23 -1.72 -0.83 1.47
C CYS A 23 -1.27 -0.08 0.20
N SER A 24 -0.10 -0.44 -0.34
CA SER A 24 0.45 0.17 -1.54
C SER A 24 -0.40 -0.12 -2.78
N ALA A 25 -0.89 -1.35 -2.92
CA ALA A 25 -1.79 -1.73 -4.00
C ALA A 25 -3.12 -0.95 -3.92
N GLN A 26 -3.71 -0.81 -2.73
CA GLN A 26 -4.95 -0.03 -2.56
C GLN A 26 -4.78 1.45 -2.95
N VAL A 27 -3.63 2.04 -2.61
CA VAL A 27 -3.31 3.43 -3.02
C VAL A 27 -3.08 3.51 -4.53
N ALA A 28 -2.37 2.55 -5.11
CA ALA A 28 -2.09 2.50 -6.54
C ALA A 28 -3.38 2.34 -7.36
N ASP A 29 -4.29 1.46 -6.94
CA ASP A 29 -5.60 1.27 -7.59
C ASP A 29 -6.37 2.59 -7.65
N LEU A 30 -6.41 3.34 -6.55
CA LEU A 30 -7.08 4.64 -6.52
C LEU A 30 -6.42 5.68 -7.42
N LEU A 31 -5.08 5.69 -7.49
CA LEU A 31 -4.37 6.57 -8.41
C LEU A 31 -4.66 6.23 -9.88
N LEU A 32 -4.83 4.95 -10.23
CA LEU A 32 -5.17 4.51 -11.58
C LEU A 32 -6.56 4.97 -12.03
N TYR A 33 -7.48 5.19 -11.09
CA TYR A 33 -8.81 5.73 -11.39
C TYR A 33 -8.85 7.25 -11.56
N LEU A 34 -7.76 7.96 -11.27
CA LEU A 34 -7.70 9.41 -11.41
C LEU A 34 -7.10 9.79 -12.76
N SER A 35 -7.80 10.68 -13.46
CA SER A 35 -7.25 11.38 -14.62
C SER A 35 -6.11 12.34 -14.20
N PRO A 36 -5.23 12.74 -15.14
CA PRO A 36 -4.19 13.73 -14.86
C PRO A 36 -4.73 15.04 -14.25
N ASP A 37 -5.92 15.48 -14.69
CA ASP A 37 -6.56 16.69 -14.18
C ASP A 37 -7.04 16.51 -12.72
N GLU A 38 -7.56 15.33 -12.38
CA GLU A 38 -7.96 15.02 -11.00
C GLU A 38 -6.76 14.92 -10.07
N ILE A 39 -5.65 14.32 -10.53
CA ILE A 39 -4.37 14.29 -9.81
C ILE A 39 -3.88 15.74 -9.58
N TYR A 40 -3.97 16.60 -10.58
CA TYR A 40 -3.62 18.02 -10.46
C TYR A 40 -4.46 18.75 -9.41
N LEU A 41 -5.78 18.63 -9.49
CA LEU A 41 -6.69 19.28 -8.53
C LEU A 41 -6.48 18.78 -7.10
N LEU A 42 -6.24 17.48 -6.94
CA LEU A 42 -6.01 16.85 -5.65
C LEU A 42 -4.66 17.28 -5.06
N ALA A 43 -3.60 17.29 -5.87
CA ALA A 43 -2.29 17.79 -5.47
C ALA A 43 -2.33 19.27 -5.08
N GLN A 44 -3.01 20.11 -5.87
CA GLN A 44 -3.15 21.54 -5.57
C GLN A 44 -3.92 21.76 -4.27
N ARG A 45 -4.97 20.97 -4.00
CA ARG A 45 -5.72 21.03 -2.75
C ARG A 45 -4.84 20.67 -1.55
N ALA A 46 -4.14 19.54 -1.62
CA ALA A 46 -3.27 19.08 -0.55
C ALA A 46 -2.13 20.07 -0.27
N TYR A 47 -1.53 20.64 -1.32
CA TYR A 47 -0.47 21.63 -1.21
C TYR A 47 -0.96 22.96 -0.58
N ARG A 48 -2.18 23.38 -0.90
CA ARG A 48 -2.82 24.55 -0.25
C ARG A 48 -3.15 24.29 1.22
N GLU A 49 -3.56 23.07 1.57
CA GLU A 49 -3.77 22.68 2.96
C GLU A 49 -2.46 22.77 3.78
N GLU A 50 -1.30 22.65 3.13
CA GLU A 50 0.04 22.81 3.73
C GLU A 50 0.60 24.24 3.66
N GLY A 51 -0.13 25.20 3.08
CA GLY A 51 0.18 26.63 3.13
C GLY A 51 1.24 27.13 2.14
N ALA A 52 1.51 26.39 1.07
CA ALA A 52 2.52 26.75 0.08
C ALA A 52 1.89 27.29 -1.23
N ASP A 53 2.59 28.22 -1.90
CA ASP A 53 2.06 29.02 -3.03
C ASP A 53 2.94 28.96 -4.30
N GLU A 54 3.84 27.97 -4.39
CA GLU A 54 4.73 27.77 -5.55
C GLU A 54 4.10 26.85 -6.62
N GLU A 55 4.58 27.01 -7.86
CA GLU A 55 4.15 26.19 -9.00
C GLU A 55 4.71 24.77 -8.91
N LEU A 56 3.82 23.77 -8.88
CA LEU A 56 4.19 22.37 -8.70
C LEU A 56 4.60 21.72 -10.03
N THR A 57 5.72 20.99 -10.02
CA THR A 57 6.05 20.07 -11.11
C THR A 57 5.14 18.84 -11.08
N TYR A 58 4.98 18.17 -12.22
CA TYR A 58 4.19 16.94 -12.32
C TYR A 58 4.60 15.86 -11.31
N VAL A 59 5.91 15.65 -11.10
CA VAL A 59 6.43 14.66 -10.13
C VAL A 59 6.05 15.04 -8.70
N GLN A 60 6.10 16.33 -8.35
CA GLN A 60 5.67 16.80 -7.04
C GLN A 60 4.16 16.63 -6.86
N MET A 61 3.36 16.92 -7.89
CA MET A 61 1.92 16.72 -7.85
C MET A 61 1.55 15.27 -7.58
N VAL A 62 2.13 14.32 -8.32
CA VAL A 62 1.86 12.89 -8.13
C VAL A 62 2.25 12.44 -6.72
N ARG A 63 3.39 12.90 -6.19
CA ARG A 63 3.81 12.59 -4.81
C ARG A 63 2.84 13.12 -3.77
N ILE A 64 2.45 14.39 -3.88
CA ILE A 64 1.50 15.04 -2.97
C ILE A 64 0.14 14.32 -3.04
N ALA A 65 -0.32 13.98 -4.24
CA ALA A 65 -1.56 13.25 -4.44
C ALA A 65 -1.53 11.86 -3.80
N THR A 66 -0.44 11.12 -3.99
CA THR A 66 -0.22 9.80 -3.41
C THR A 66 -0.25 9.85 -1.89
N ASP A 67 0.45 10.82 -1.30
CA ASP A 67 0.52 11.01 0.15
C ASP A 67 -0.82 11.47 0.75
N TRP A 68 -1.54 12.35 0.07
CA TRP A 68 -2.88 12.73 0.50
C TRP A 68 -3.86 11.55 0.45
N LEU A 69 -3.82 10.76 -0.63
CA LEU A 69 -4.66 9.57 -0.77
C LEU A 69 -4.34 8.55 0.31
N SER A 70 -3.06 8.24 0.55
CA SER A 70 -2.66 7.27 1.59
C SER A 70 -3.17 7.66 2.98
N ARG A 71 -3.25 8.96 3.29
CA ARG A 71 -3.80 9.49 4.55
C ARG A 71 -5.33 9.48 4.62
N LYS A 72 -6.03 9.52 3.47
CA LYS A 72 -7.50 9.61 3.40
C LYS A 72 -8.18 8.25 3.26
N ILE A 73 -7.48 7.26 2.71
CA ILE A 73 -8.02 5.92 2.60
C ILE A 73 -8.12 5.34 4.02
N SER A 74 -9.33 4.92 4.38
CA SER A 74 -9.56 4.21 5.64
C SER A 74 -9.10 2.76 5.48
N LEU A 75 -7.78 2.56 5.45
CA LEU A 75 -7.21 1.22 5.43
C LEU A 75 -7.43 0.55 6.79
N PRO A 76 -7.76 -0.75 6.81
CA PRO A 76 -7.91 -1.47 8.06
C PRO A 76 -6.58 -1.45 8.83
N PRO A 77 -6.59 -1.31 10.16
CA PRO A 77 -5.38 -1.46 10.96
C PRO A 77 -4.83 -2.88 10.81
N PHE A 78 -3.51 -3.03 10.99
CA PHE A 78 -2.79 -4.29 10.78
C PHE A 78 -3.47 -5.51 11.42
N ASP A 79 -3.93 -5.42 12.67
CA ASP A 79 -4.52 -6.58 13.37
C ASP A 79 -5.88 -6.99 12.79
N LEU A 80 -6.66 -6.02 12.28
CA LEU A 80 -7.94 -6.30 11.63
C LEU A 80 -7.72 -6.91 10.25
N TRP A 81 -6.79 -6.35 9.48
CA TRP A 81 -6.36 -6.92 8.21
C TRP A 81 -5.82 -8.33 8.38
N LEU A 82 -4.98 -8.57 9.41
CA LEU A 82 -4.37 -9.87 9.67
C LEU A 82 -5.41 -10.94 10.01
N ALA A 83 -6.44 -10.59 10.77
CA ALA A 83 -7.54 -11.50 11.09
C ALA A 83 -8.29 -11.93 9.82
N ASP A 84 -8.59 -10.99 8.93
CA ASP A 84 -9.29 -11.29 7.67
C ASP A 84 -8.38 -12.03 6.68
N TYR A 85 -7.11 -11.63 6.57
CA TYR A 85 -6.11 -12.32 5.75
C TYR A 85 -5.96 -13.80 6.15
N ARG A 86 -5.89 -14.09 7.45
CA ARG A 86 -5.79 -15.49 7.93
C ARG A 86 -7.05 -16.30 7.64
N ALA A 87 -8.23 -15.65 7.64
CA ALA A 87 -9.50 -16.31 7.35
C ALA A 87 -9.70 -16.54 5.85
N HIS A 88 -9.24 -15.62 5.01
CA HIS A 88 -9.50 -15.57 3.57
C HIS A 88 -8.26 -15.17 2.76
N PRO A 89 -7.15 -15.92 2.84
CA PRO A 89 -5.88 -15.48 2.29
C PRO A 89 -5.89 -15.39 0.75
N GLU A 90 -6.77 -16.15 0.08
CA GLU A 90 -7.00 -16.11 -1.37
C GLU A 90 -7.48 -14.75 -1.87
N ARG A 91 -8.14 -13.95 -1.03
CA ARG A 91 -8.64 -12.61 -1.40
C ARG A 91 -7.53 -11.58 -1.52
N TYR A 92 -6.35 -11.88 -0.99
CA TYR A 92 -5.27 -10.91 -0.87
C TYR A 92 -4.11 -11.15 -1.84
N GLU A 93 -4.09 -12.31 -2.51
CA GLU A 93 -3.00 -12.72 -3.40
C GLU A 93 -2.78 -11.73 -4.56
N GLU A 94 -3.85 -11.15 -5.10
CA GLU A 94 -3.77 -10.17 -6.20
C GLU A 94 -3.14 -8.83 -5.79
N TYR A 95 -3.16 -8.50 -4.49
CA TYR A 95 -2.64 -7.22 -3.99
C TYR A 95 -1.18 -7.32 -3.53
N PHE A 96 -0.58 -8.51 -3.51
CA PHE A 96 0.82 -8.68 -3.14
C PHE A 96 1.72 -8.39 -4.34
N LEU A 97 2.43 -7.26 -4.28
CA LEU A 97 3.32 -6.78 -5.34
C LEU A 97 4.68 -7.50 -5.36
N GLY A 98 4.87 -8.48 -4.47
CA GLY A 98 6.11 -9.27 -4.36
C GLY A 98 7.23 -8.55 -3.61
N LEU A 99 6.99 -7.35 -3.04
CA LEU A 99 8.03 -6.64 -2.29
C LEU A 99 8.29 -7.32 -0.93
N TRP A 100 7.31 -8.07 -0.42
CA TRP A 100 7.44 -8.89 0.78
C TRP A 100 8.39 -10.09 0.62
N GLU A 101 8.67 -10.53 -0.61
CA GLU A 101 9.50 -11.73 -0.86
C GLU A 101 10.96 -11.49 -0.44
N SER A 102 11.46 -10.25 -0.56
CA SER A 102 12.79 -9.87 -0.09
C SER A 102 12.98 -10.01 1.43
N GLU A 103 11.89 -9.99 2.20
CA GLU A 103 11.92 -10.21 3.66
C GLU A 103 11.89 -11.71 4.03
N THR A 104 11.59 -12.59 3.07
CA THR A 104 11.68 -14.06 3.24
C THR A 104 13.03 -14.64 2.90
N GLU A 105 13.87 -13.89 2.17
CA GLU A 105 15.27 -14.22 1.94
C GLU A 105 16.06 -13.96 3.22
N VAL A 106 15.94 -14.88 4.19
CA VAL A 106 16.89 -14.95 5.30
C VAL A 106 18.29 -15.06 4.68
N PRO A 107 19.25 -14.21 5.06
CA PRO A 107 20.62 -14.40 4.61
C PRO A 107 21.06 -15.77 5.09
N VAL A 108 21.30 -16.68 4.15
CA VAL A 108 21.98 -17.94 4.45
C VAL A 108 23.42 -17.55 4.76
N ASP A 109 23.70 -17.30 6.05
CA ASP A 109 25.06 -17.15 6.55
C ASP A 109 25.80 -18.48 6.36
N GLY A 110 26.85 -18.46 5.53
CA GLY A 110 27.98 -19.41 5.56
C GLY A 110 28.07 -20.42 4.43
#